data_AF-A0A2A4TCJ7-F1
#
_entry.id   AF-A0A2A4TCJ7-F1
#
_cell.length_a   1.000
_cell.length_b   1.000
_cell.length_c   1.000
_cell.angle_alpha   90.00
_cell.angle_beta   90.00
_cell.angle_gamma   90.00
#
_symmetry.space_group_name_H-M   'P 1'
#
loop_
_entity.id
_entity.type
_entity.pdbx_description
1 polymer ?
#
loop_
_entity_poly.entity_id
_entity_poly.type
_entity_poly.pdbx_seq_one_letter_code
_entity_poly.pdbx_strand_id
1 'polypeptide(L)'
;MTEEPENGVWEIDPDIERLCSRDGSGMFTCPAGRYCGHPSQYPDILNLETEGVINQAEIFYGIVTFDNIGIGMITIFQIITLEGWVDMMYDLMDNSQTIFSAIFFCLMVLIGSFFMLQLILAVIMGTFDSMEKDEEEEQREAELEKIEERERKTTESKAVQDKLNTEE
;
A
#
# COMPACT_ATOMS: atom_id res chain seq x y z
N MET A 1 23.90 13.15 28.11
CA MET A 1 23.62 11.71 27.97
C MET A 1 24.92 10.93 27.91
N THR A 2 24.92 9.72 28.46
CA THR A 2 26.11 8.87 28.63
C THR A 2 26.40 8.03 27.38
N GLU A 3 27.67 7.68 27.20
CA GLU A 3 28.12 6.76 26.14
C GLU A 3 27.71 5.30 26.43
N GLU A 4 27.60 4.95 27.70
CA GLU A 4 27.15 3.63 28.16
C GLU A 4 25.75 3.74 28.79
N PRO A 5 24.87 2.74 28.57
CA PRO A 5 23.55 2.71 29.19
C PRO A 5 23.68 2.46 30.71
N GLU A 6 23.06 3.29 31.52
CA GLU A 6 23.00 3.07 32.97
C GLU A 6 21.82 2.15 33.30
N ASN A 7 22.06 1.07 34.05
CA ASN A 7 21.05 0.08 34.42
C ASN A 7 20.29 -0.54 33.22
N GLY A 8 20.93 -0.61 32.04
CA GLY A 8 20.33 -1.21 30.83
C GLY A 8 19.33 -0.30 30.12
N VAL A 9 19.35 1.01 30.38
CA VAL A 9 18.48 1.99 29.72
C VAL A 9 19.28 3.21 29.28
N TRP A 10 19.01 3.70 28.07
CA TRP A 10 19.41 5.05 27.67
C TRP A 10 18.26 6.02 27.92
N GLU A 11 18.54 7.11 28.63
CA GLU A 11 17.60 8.22 28.74
C GLU A 11 17.49 8.91 27.38
N ILE A 12 16.27 8.93 26.82
CA ILE A 12 15.98 9.55 25.53
C ILE A 12 15.81 11.06 25.73
N ASP A 13 16.41 11.87 24.86
CA ASP A 13 16.27 13.32 24.93
C ASP A 13 14.91 13.76 24.39
N PRO A 14 14.07 14.43 25.19
CA PRO A 14 12.78 14.91 24.70
C PRO A 14 12.90 16.05 23.68
N ASP A 15 14.06 16.71 23.59
CA ASP A 15 14.29 17.79 22.61
C ASP A 15 14.76 17.26 21.23
N ILE A 16 15.05 15.96 21.11
CA ILE A 16 15.57 15.33 19.89
C ILE A 16 14.69 14.15 19.48
N GLU A 17 13.64 14.45 18.71
CA GLU A 17 12.69 13.49 18.16
C GLU A 17 13.12 13.00 16.75
N ARG A 18 14.41 12.67 16.57
CA ARG A 18 14.93 12.19 15.28
C ARG A 18 16.09 11.22 15.44
N LEU A 19 16.28 10.37 14.43
CA LEU A 19 17.41 9.46 14.37
C LEU A 19 18.73 10.21 14.20
N CYS A 20 19.83 9.53 14.52
CA CYS A 20 21.17 10.09 14.47
C CYS A 20 22.15 9.15 13.77
N SER A 21 23.15 9.74 13.14
CA SER A 21 24.29 9.05 12.56
C SER A 21 25.52 9.24 13.46
N ARG A 22 26.15 8.13 13.90
CA ARG A 22 27.33 8.18 14.77
C ARG A 22 28.59 8.63 14.03
N ASP A 23 28.71 8.26 12.77
CA ASP A 23 29.87 8.54 11.91
C ASP A 23 29.71 9.84 11.09
N GLY A 24 28.54 10.48 11.18
CA GLY A 24 28.21 11.68 10.40
C GLY A 24 27.96 11.40 8.92
N SER A 25 27.71 10.15 8.55
CA SER A 25 27.29 9.78 7.20
C SER A 25 25.86 10.22 6.89
N GLY A 26 25.03 10.36 7.93
CA GLY A 26 23.66 10.84 7.85
C GLY A 26 23.51 12.34 8.02
N MET A 27 22.27 12.80 7.84
CA MET A 27 21.89 14.21 7.84
C MET A 27 21.90 14.81 9.24
N PHE A 28 21.82 13.99 10.29
CA PHE A 28 21.81 14.44 11.67
C PHE A 28 22.87 13.75 12.52
N THR A 29 23.62 14.57 13.28
CA THR A 29 24.56 14.11 14.31
C THR A 29 24.17 14.76 15.63
N CYS A 30 24.28 14.02 16.73
CA CYS A 30 23.94 14.54 18.05
C CYS A 30 24.83 15.73 18.42
N PRO A 31 24.29 16.81 19.02
CA PRO A 31 25.09 17.94 19.48
C PRO A 31 25.95 17.58 20.69
N ALA A 32 26.90 18.45 21.04
CA ALA A 32 27.82 18.22 22.15
C ALA A 32 27.09 17.91 23.47
N GLY A 33 27.55 16.88 24.19
CA GLY A 33 26.94 16.40 25.44
C GLY A 33 25.84 15.35 25.27
N ARG A 34 25.55 14.95 24.03
CA ARG A 34 24.63 13.86 23.69
C ARG A 34 25.36 12.76 22.93
N TYR A 35 24.83 11.55 23.03
CA TYR A 35 25.44 10.36 22.45
C TYR A 35 24.44 9.66 21.52
N CYS A 36 24.92 9.21 20.37
CA CYS A 36 24.14 8.42 19.42
C CYS A 36 24.40 6.93 19.68
N GLY A 37 23.52 6.31 20.46
CA GLY A 37 23.60 4.89 20.84
C GLY A 37 22.98 3.97 19.80
N HIS A 38 23.47 2.72 19.73
CA HIS A 38 22.81 1.67 18.96
C HIS A 38 22.69 0.39 19.79
N PRO A 39 21.53 -0.28 19.81
CA PRO A 39 21.23 -1.37 20.77
C PRO A 39 22.14 -2.58 20.57
N SER A 40 22.53 -2.85 19.31
CA SER A 40 23.41 -3.98 18.98
C SER A 40 24.82 -3.85 19.57
N GLN A 41 25.19 -2.70 20.12
CA GLN A 41 26.47 -2.53 20.83
C GLN A 41 26.46 -3.25 22.19
N TYR A 42 25.29 -3.47 22.78
CA TYR A 42 25.13 -4.05 24.11
C TYR A 42 23.98 -5.09 24.15
N PRO A 43 24.08 -6.18 23.37
CA PRO A 43 22.98 -7.14 23.20
C PRO A 43 22.64 -7.93 24.47
N ASP A 44 23.56 -7.97 25.45
CA ASP A 44 23.36 -8.70 26.71
C ASP A 44 22.48 -7.93 27.72
N ILE A 45 22.30 -6.62 27.52
CA ILE A 45 21.60 -5.74 28.48
C ILE A 45 20.50 -4.89 27.82
N LEU A 46 20.54 -4.67 26.51
CA LEU A 46 19.55 -3.90 25.75
C LEU A 46 18.75 -4.80 24.82
N ASN A 47 17.43 -4.60 24.83
CA ASN A 47 16.46 -5.17 23.90
C ASN A 47 15.42 -4.12 23.46
N LEU A 48 14.64 -4.44 22.42
CA LEU A 48 13.60 -3.58 21.85
C LEU A 48 12.56 -3.08 22.87
N GLU A 49 12.31 -3.83 23.94
CA GLU A 49 11.35 -3.48 24.99
C GLU A 49 11.97 -2.50 26.00
N THR A 50 13.21 -2.75 26.44
CA THR A 50 13.96 -1.89 27.37
C THR A 50 14.31 -0.52 26.79
N GLU A 51 14.40 -0.42 25.46
CA GLU A 51 14.63 0.85 24.76
C GLU A 51 13.33 1.59 24.43
N GLY A 52 12.18 0.99 24.74
CA GLY A 52 10.88 1.59 24.49
C GLY A 52 10.57 1.78 23.00
N VAL A 53 11.31 1.16 22.08
CA VAL A 53 11.12 1.25 20.62
C VAL A 53 9.67 0.95 20.22
N ILE A 54 9.08 -0.06 20.87
CA ILE A 54 7.68 -0.46 20.68
C ILE A 54 6.64 0.60 21.09
N ASN A 55 7.06 1.68 21.74
CA ASN A 55 6.21 2.80 22.15
C ASN A 55 6.55 4.11 21.41
N GLN A 56 7.50 4.07 20.47
CA GLN A 56 7.92 5.24 19.70
C GLN A 56 7.18 5.29 18.36
N ALA A 57 6.24 6.24 18.24
CA ALA A 57 5.44 6.39 17.01
C ALA A 57 6.28 6.86 15.82
N GLU A 58 7.28 7.70 16.05
CA GLU A 58 8.16 8.28 15.02
C GLU A 58 8.91 7.20 14.22
N ILE A 59 9.30 6.09 14.86
CA ILE A 59 9.97 4.95 14.23
C ILE A 59 9.00 3.77 13.98
N PHE A 60 7.71 4.07 13.82
CA PHE A 60 6.66 3.10 13.52
C PHE A 60 6.62 1.91 14.49
N TYR A 61 6.85 2.16 15.78
CA TYR A 61 6.87 1.15 16.84
C TYR A 61 7.89 0.01 16.59
N GLY A 62 8.91 0.25 15.76
CA GLY A 62 9.91 -0.76 15.37
C GLY A 62 9.38 -1.85 14.42
N ILE A 63 8.18 -1.66 13.84
CA ILE A 63 7.59 -2.63 12.91
C ILE A 63 8.22 -2.51 11.53
N VAL A 64 8.57 -1.30 11.12
CA VAL A 64 8.99 -0.97 9.76
C VAL A 64 10.51 -1.09 9.66
N THR A 65 10.99 -2.29 9.35
CA THR A 65 12.42 -2.60 9.26
C THR A 65 12.77 -3.39 8.00
N PHE A 66 14.08 -3.53 7.73
CA PHE A 66 14.63 -4.33 6.63
C PHE A 66 15.49 -5.51 7.13
N ASP A 67 15.38 -5.87 8.41
CA ASP A 67 16.22 -6.90 9.04
C ASP A 67 15.92 -8.31 8.53
N ASN A 68 14.68 -8.54 8.09
CA ASN A 68 14.23 -9.81 7.56
C ASN A 68 13.35 -9.62 6.33
N ILE A 69 13.34 -10.62 5.45
CA ILE A 69 12.64 -10.55 4.16
C ILE A 69 11.12 -10.36 4.36
N GLY A 70 10.52 -11.00 5.36
CA GLY A 70 9.08 -10.93 5.61
C GLY A 70 8.61 -9.51 5.95
N ILE A 71 9.21 -8.92 6.96
CA ILE A 71 8.94 -7.54 7.37
C ILE A 71 9.37 -6.55 6.29
N GLY A 72 10.50 -6.81 5.62
CA GLY A 72 10.94 -5.98 4.49
C GLY A 72 9.92 -5.91 3.36
N MET A 73 9.22 -7.01 3.04
CA MET A 73 8.11 -7.00 2.07
C MET A 73 6.93 -6.15 2.54
N ILE A 74 6.59 -6.18 3.84
CA ILE A 74 5.52 -5.35 4.41
C ILE A 74 5.92 -3.87 4.36
N THR A 75 7.16 -3.54 4.73
CA THR A 75 7.71 -2.19 4.62
C THR A 75 7.65 -1.68 3.19
N ILE A 76 8.05 -2.49 2.20
CA ILE A 76 7.97 -2.13 0.78
C ILE A 76 6.52 -1.90 0.36
N PHE A 77 5.59 -2.76 0.79
CA PHE A 77 4.17 -2.59 0.51
C PHE A 77 3.66 -1.24 1.05
N GLN A 78 4.00 -0.89 2.29
CA GLN A 78 3.64 0.40 2.89
C GLN A 78 4.21 1.59 2.10
N ILE A 79 5.48 1.53 1.68
CA ILE A 79 6.10 2.56 0.84
C ILE A 79 5.34 2.74 -0.49
N ILE A 80 4.97 1.64 -1.14
CA ILE A 80 4.25 1.65 -2.42
C ILE A 80 2.84 2.23 -2.27
N THR A 81 2.19 2.05 -1.11
CA THR A 81 0.90 2.67 -0.79
C THR A 81 0.97 4.17 -0.51
N LEU A 82 2.17 4.76 -0.51
CA LEU A 82 2.43 6.18 -0.26
C LEU A 82 2.08 6.66 1.16
N GLU A 83 2.02 5.76 2.14
CA GLU A 83 1.70 6.06 3.53
C GLU A 83 2.98 6.08 4.39
N GLY A 84 3.28 7.21 5.01
CA GLY A 84 4.44 7.38 5.92
C GLY A 84 5.82 7.22 5.27
N TRP A 85 5.91 7.13 3.94
CA TRP A 85 7.18 6.88 3.23
C TRP A 85 8.18 8.04 3.29
N VAL A 86 7.68 9.27 3.44
CA VAL A 86 8.53 10.46 3.57
C VAL A 86 9.24 10.45 4.93
N ASP A 87 8.51 10.10 5.99
CA ASP A 87 9.06 9.99 7.34
C ASP A 87 10.11 8.88 7.41
N MET A 88 9.78 7.69 6.86
CA MET A 88 10.76 6.59 6.70
C MET A 88 12.01 7.00 5.92
N MET A 89 11.85 7.81 4.86
CA MET A 89 12.97 8.31 4.07
C MET A 89 13.84 9.25 4.90
N TYR A 90 13.24 10.17 5.65
CA TYR A 90 13.98 11.09 6.52
C TYR A 90 14.70 10.37 7.65
N ASP A 91 14.07 9.36 8.26
CA ASP A 91 14.70 8.48 9.23
C ASP A 91 15.95 7.81 8.68
N LEU A 92 15.87 7.24 7.47
CA LEU A 92 17.03 6.60 6.85
C LEU A 92 18.09 7.61 6.41
N MET A 93 17.69 8.82 6.02
CA MET A 93 18.57 9.94 5.68
C MET A 93 19.33 10.48 6.90
N ASP A 94 18.71 10.43 8.07
CA ASP A 94 19.31 10.87 9.33
C ASP A 94 20.31 9.85 9.88
N ASN A 95 20.03 8.56 9.71
CA ASN A 95 20.90 7.47 10.17
C ASN A 95 22.07 7.16 9.22
N SER A 96 21.86 7.23 7.89
CA SER A 96 22.78 6.73 6.86
C SER A 96 22.96 7.73 5.70
N GLN A 97 23.69 7.35 4.64
CA GLN A 97 24.04 8.23 3.52
C GLN A 97 22.81 8.90 2.87
N THR A 98 22.60 10.17 3.22
CA THR A 98 21.42 10.98 2.90
C THR A 98 20.98 10.91 1.44
N ILE A 99 21.92 11.08 0.49
CA ILE A 99 21.61 11.14 -0.94
C ILE A 99 21.14 9.77 -1.47
N PHE A 100 21.80 8.70 -1.05
CA PHE A 100 21.45 7.34 -1.51
C PHE A 100 20.09 6.90 -0.96
N SER A 101 19.81 7.21 0.30
CA SER A 101 18.51 6.97 0.93
C SER A 101 17.39 7.69 0.20
N ALA A 102 17.56 8.98 -0.10
CA ALA A 102 16.57 9.76 -0.84
C ALA A 102 16.31 9.20 -2.24
N ILE A 103 17.37 8.83 -2.98
CA ILE A 103 17.23 8.25 -4.32
C ILE A 103 16.54 6.88 -4.26
N PHE A 104 16.90 6.04 -3.30
CA PHE A 104 16.29 4.72 -3.12
C PHE A 104 14.77 4.83 -2.90
N PHE A 105 14.33 5.65 -1.93
CA PHE A 105 12.91 5.84 -1.65
C PHE A 105 12.16 6.49 -2.82
N CYS A 106 12.74 7.53 -3.45
CA CYS A 106 12.13 8.16 -4.62
C CYS A 106 11.91 7.15 -5.77
N LEU A 107 12.92 6.32 -6.08
CA LEU A 107 12.79 5.32 -7.14
C LEU A 107 11.79 4.22 -6.78
N MET A 108 11.79 3.75 -5.54
CA MET A 108 10.82 2.76 -5.05
C MET A 108 9.38 3.27 -5.16
N VAL A 109 9.15 4.52 -4.77
CA VAL A 109 7.84 5.17 -4.89
C VAL A 109 7.46 5.35 -6.35
N LEU A 110 8.34 5.92 -7.19
CA LEU A 110 8.02 6.19 -8.59
C LEU A 110 7.71 4.91 -9.36
N ILE A 111 8.54 3.88 -9.20
CA ILE A 111 8.38 2.61 -9.90
C ILE A 111 7.20 1.85 -9.30
N GLY A 112 7.20 1.67 -7.98
CA GLY A 112 6.22 0.84 -7.28
C GLY A 112 4.80 1.38 -7.33
N SER A 113 4.60 2.68 -7.09
CA SER A 113 3.26 3.29 -7.15
C SER A 113 2.72 3.30 -8.58
N PHE A 114 3.57 3.53 -9.59
CA PHE A 114 3.17 3.43 -10.99
C PHE A 114 2.68 2.01 -11.32
N PHE A 115 3.43 0.97 -10.93
CA PHE A 115 2.97 -0.41 -11.13
C PHE A 115 1.66 -0.70 -10.41
N MET A 116 1.49 -0.24 -9.17
CA MET A 116 0.23 -0.40 -8.43
C MET A 116 -0.95 0.24 -9.16
N LEU A 117 -0.79 1.48 -9.64
CA LEU A 117 -1.81 2.18 -10.39
C LEU A 117 -2.18 1.44 -11.68
N GLN A 118 -1.19 0.89 -12.40
CA GLN A 118 -1.46 0.13 -13.62
C GLN A 118 -2.20 -1.18 -13.34
N LEU A 119 -1.88 -1.86 -12.25
CA LEU A 119 -2.59 -3.08 -11.85
C LEU A 119 -4.05 -2.77 -11.49
N ILE A 120 -4.28 -1.72 -10.70
CA ILE A 120 -5.63 -1.29 -10.32
C ILE A 120 -6.43 -0.89 -11.57
N LEU A 121 -5.83 -0.10 -12.46
CA LEU A 121 -6.46 0.33 -13.70
C LEU A 121 -6.87 -0.87 -14.58
N ALA A 122 -5.98 -1.84 -14.73
CA ALA A 122 -6.25 -3.05 -15.51
C ALA A 122 -7.42 -3.87 -14.92
N VAL A 123 -7.48 -4.03 -13.60
CA VAL A 123 -8.58 -4.74 -12.92
C VAL A 123 -9.90 -4.00 -13.10
N ILE A 124 -9.89 -2.68 -12.95
CA ILE A 124 -11.08 -1.84 -13.12
C ILE A 124 -11.58 -1.94 -14.56
N MET A 125 -10.71 -1.79 -15.56
CA MET A 125 -11.07 -1.92 -16.97
C MET A 125 -11.66 -3.29 -17.29
N GLY A 126 -11.04 -4.38 -16.81
CA GLY A 126 -11.57 -5.72 -17.02
C GLY A 126 -12.96 -5.92 -16.41
N THR A 127 -13.25 -5.26 -15.28
CA THR A 127 -14.57 -5.30 -14.64
C THR A 127 -15.60 -4.51 -15.46
N PHE A 128 -15.25 -3.31 -15.92
CA PHE A 128 -16.12 -2.52 -16.79
C PHE A 128 -16.44 -3.24 -18.10
N ASP A 129 -15.44 -3.85 -18.74
CA ASP A 129 -15.63 -4.63 -19.97
C ASP A 129 -16.55 -5.85 -19.76
N SER A 130 -16.51 -6.48 -18.58
CA SER A 130 -17.46 -7.56 -18.26
C SER A 130 -18.88 -7.02 -18.04
N MET A 131 -19.02 -5.89 -17.34
CA MET A 131 -20.32 -5.27 -17.09
C MET A 131 -21.01 -4.83 -18.39
N GLU A 132 -20.26 -4.21 -19.32
CA GLU A 132 -20.81 -3.80 -20.63
C GLU A 132 -21.31 -5.02 -21.44
N LYS A 133 -20.57 -6.13 -21.42
CA LYS A 133 -21.00 -7.36 -22.12
C LYS A 133 -22.24 -7.99 -21.51
N ASP A 134 -22.31 -8.04 -20.17
CA ASP A 134 -23.46 -8.57 -19.46
C ASP A 134 -24.70 -7.70 -19.77
N GLU A 135 -24.56 -6.37 -19.78
CA GLU A 135 -25.65 -5.45 -20.17
C GLU A 135 -26.07 -5.62 -21.64
N GLU A 136 -25.12 -5.80 -22.56
CA GLU A 136 -25.42 -6.06 -23.98
C GLU A 136 -26.14 -7.42 -24.19
N GLU A 137 -25.76 -8.45 -23.44
CA GLU A 137 -26.38 -9.77 -23.51
C GLU A 137 -27.81 -9.73 -22.96
N GLU A 138 -28.04 -9.11 -21.81
CA GLU A 138 -29.38 -8.89 -21.25
C GLU A 138 -30.29 -8.10 -22.21
N GLN A 139 -29.76 -7.07 -22.86
CA GLN A 139 -30.52 -6.31 -23.86
C GLN A 139 -30.88 -7.17 -25.07
N ARG A 140 -29.95 -8.00 -25.55
CA ARG A 140 -30.17 -8.90 -26.69
C ARG A 140 -31.20 -9.96 -26.36
N GLU A 141 -31.14 -10.57 -25.17
CA GLU A 141 -32.15 -11.52 -24.71
C GLU A 141 -33.53 -10.87 -24.60
N ALA A 142 -33.63 -9.69 -23.99
CA ALA A 142 -34.87 -8.95 -23.88
C ALA A 142 -35.44 -8.53 -25.25
N GLU A 143 -34.60 -8.26 -26.25
CA GLU A 143 -35.04 -8.01 -27.63
C GLU A 143 -35.55 -9.28 -28.31
N LEU A 144 -34.86 -10.42 -28.16
CA LEU A 144 -35.27 -11.71 -28.70
C LEU A 144 -36.63 -12.14 -28.12
N GLU A 145 -36.83 -12.04 -26.80
CA GLU A 145 -38.12 -12.33 -26.17
C GLU A 145 -39.26 -11.46 -26.73
N LYS A 146 -39.01 -10.17 -26.95
CA LYS A 146 -40.01 -9.26 -27.57
C LYS A 146 -40.33 -9.64 -29.01
N ILE A 147 -39.36 -10.14 -29.79
CA ILE A 147 -39.57 -10.59 -31.16
C ILE A 147 -40.43 -11.87 -31.14
N GLU A 148 -40.08 -12.85 -30.31
CA GLU A 148 -40.84 -14.09 -30.18
C GLU A 148 -42.30 -13.83 -29.75
N GLU A 149 -42.52 -12.91 -28.81
CA GLU A 149 -43.87 -12.52 -28.39
C GLU A 149 -44.68 -11.88 -29.54
N ARG A 150 -44.04 -11.04 -30.38
CA ARG A 150 -44.67 -10.44 -31.56
C ARG A 150 -45.01 -11.49 -32.63
N GLU A 151 -44.13 -12.45 -32.87
CA GLU A 151 -44.37 -13.54 -33.82
C GLU A 151 -45.53 -14.44 -33.37
N ARG A 152 -45.59 -14.76 -32.07
CA ARG A 152 -46.70 -15.53 -31.48
C ARG A 152 -48.05 -14.83 -31.67
N LYS A 153 -48.13 -13.54 -31.34
CA LYS A 153 -49.35 -12.72 -31.54
C LYS A 153 -49.76 -12.64 -33.02
N THR A 154 -48.80 -12.50 -33.92
CA THR A 154 -49.05 -12.44 -35.36
C THR A 154 -49.60 -13.77 -35.89
N THR A 155 -49.03 -14.89 -35.43
CA THR A 155 -49.45 -16.25 -35.82
C THR A 155 -50.86 -16.55 -35.32
N GLU A 156 -51.16 -16.20 -34.06
CA GLU A 156 -52.51 -16.32 -33.49
C GLU A 156 -53.53 -15.50 -34.28
N SER A 157 -53.21 -14.25 -34.64
CA SER A 157 -54.12 -13.40 -35.42
C SER A 157 -54.38 -13.93 -36.84
N LYS A 158 -53.38 -14.52 -37.50
CA LYS A 158 -53.55 -15.16 -38.83
C LYS A 158 -54.42 -16.41 -38.74
N ALA A 159 -54.19 -17.27 -37.75
CA ALA A 159 -54.98 -18.49 -37.56
C ALA A 159 -56.46 -18.20 -37.28
N VAL A 160 -56.77 -17.09 -36.59
CA VAL A 160 -58.16 -16.63 -36.39
C VAL A 160 -58.78 -16.17 -37.70
N GLN A 161 -58.05 -15.39 -38.51
CA GLN A 161 -58.55 -14.89 -39.79
C GLN A 161 -58.82 -16.01 -40.81
N ASP A 162 -57.95 -17.03 -40.88
CA ASP A 162 -58.13 -18.16 -41.79
C ASP A 162 -59.38 -18.99 -41.44
N LYS A 163 -59.72 -19.12 -40.15
CA LYS A 163 -60.97 -19.76 -39.72
C LYS A 163 -62.21 -18.99 -40.15
N LEU A 164 -62.18 -17.66 -40.06
CA LEU A 164 -63.27 -16.80 -40.54
C LEU A 164 -63.47 -16.93 -42.06
N ASN A 165 -62.39 -17.04 -42.83
CA ASN A 165 -62.46 -17.14 -44.29
C ASN A 165 -62.87 -18.54 -44.80
N THR A 166 -62.87 -19.58 -43.95
CA THR A 166 -63.28 -20.95 -44.33
C THR A 166 -64.74 -21.26 -43.98
N GLU A 167 -65.43 -20.37 -43.27
CA GLU A 167 -66.83 -20.50 -42.89
C GLU A 167 -67.81 -19.71 -43.82
N GLU A 168 -67.29 -19.05 -44.87
CA GLU A 168 -68.06 -18.50 -46.03
C GLU A 168 -68.01 -19.45 -47.24
#